data_AF-A0A9D2NHN5-F1
#
_entry.id   AF-A0A9D2NHN5-F1
#
_cell.length_a   1.000
_cell.length_b   1.000
_cell.length_c   1.000
_cell.angle_alpha   90.00
_cell.angle_beta   90.00
_cell.angle_gamma   90.00
#
_symmetry.space_group_name_H-M   'P 1'
#
loop_
_entity.id
_entity.type
_entity.pdbx_description
1 polymer ?
#
loop_
_entity_poly.entity_id
_entity_poly.type
_entity_poly.pdbx_seq_one_letter_code
_entity_poly.pdbx_strand_id
1 'polypeptide(L)'
;MKVYEAEILIPEKAVLGEGPVWDGCGKRLFYVDIEGKQVRRYDFQTGELKMAKTAKMPGCLVPSCKGGWITAQEDRLIRMDDDLNFAEEAGSLEQPGYLRFNDGKCDGKGRLWVGTMAADQNIPQAPKAGTLYCMEEGKEPLPMAEGITIPNGMAWTEDNSCFYHVDTAEGCVRGYAFDLETGKLGERRTVIRIDAEEGSPDGMCMDAEGMLWIALWGGGRVIRVDPATGEWMAEVSVPASCVSCCTFGGPELNELIITTAMDENGNGGEVFIAETDVKGVPAFRYGKGYGEEHPVAVITGASRGIGRQTALLFAERGYDVAVHYNTGEKEAQEVCRLARAFGVRAESFRADVGNLMDLKRLYHEIDEKYGRIDVLVNNAGNSSEVMFLNATEEMFDAMTATDWKGVYFSTQLAAKRMIEQGIHGVIINLTSNQTAGCWPRATIYAPSKAAVRKFTENVSMELAHYGIRVAAVAPGYTDVGWEPGDHRYEAAKRLPLKRFATTREIAEGIFWLASPAAAYVTGSTLTIDGGATLPVTADFDFETDNR
;
A
#
# COMPACT_ATOMS: atom_id res chain seq x y z
N MET A 1 -11.88 19.64 24.64
CA MET A 1 -10.63 19.07 24.09
C MET A 1 -10.50 17.65 24.62
N LYS A 2 -10.31 16.68 23.74
CA LYS A 2 -10.11 15.26 24.13
C LYS A 2 -8.63 15.04 24.46
N VAL A 3 -8.33 14.16 25.42
CA VAL A 3 -6.96 13.84 25.81
C VAL A 3 -6.74 12.33 25.65
N TYR A 4 -5.66 11.97 24.98
CA TYR A 4 -5.16 10.60 24.86
C TYR A 4 -3.85 10.47 25.65
N GLU A 5 -3.52 9.26 26.06
CA GLU A 5 -2.28 8.96 26.79
C GLU A 5 -1.44 8.03 25.92
N ALA A 6 -0.17 8.37 25.72
CA ALA A 6 0.74 7.53 24.97
C ALA A 6 1.49 6.55 25.88
N GLU A 7 1.66 5.32 25.40
CA GLU A 7 2.48 4.29 26.03
C GLU A 7 3.75 4.01 25.23
N ILE A 8 4.78 3.45 25.90
CA ILE A 8 6.04 3.13 25.23
C ILE A 8 5.80 1.95 24.27
N LEU A 9 6.10 2.16 22.99
CA LEU A 9 6.13 1.12 21.96
C LEU A 9 7.53 0.52 21.82
N ILE A 10 8.56 1.37 21.70
CA ILE A 10 9.96 0.96 21.51
C ILE A 10 10.81 1.62 22.60
N PRO A 11 11.32 0.86 23.59
CA PRO A 11 12.14 1.40 24.67
C PRO A 11 13.58 1.73 24.23
N GLU A 12 14.07 1.18 23.12
CA GLU A 12 15.41 1.45 22.61
C GLU A 12 15.54 2.87 22.06
N LYS A 13 16.24 3.73 22.80
CA LYS A 13 16.37 5.16 22.53
C LYS A 13 17.06 5.50 21.20
N ALA A 14 16.51 6.46 20.47
CA ALA A 14 17.18 7.24 19.43
C ALA A 14 17.78 8.52 20.02
N VAL A 15 18.85 9.02 19.41
CA VAL A 15 19.38 10.35 19.78
C VAL A 15 18.40 11.42 19.35
N LEU A 16 17.99 11.37 18.08
CA LEU A 16 16.95 12.21 17.51
C LEU A 16 16.08 11.35 16.60
N GLY A 17 15.07 10.69 17.20
CA GLY A 17 14.10 9.89 16.46
C GLY A 17 13.16 10.79 15.68
N GLU A 18 13.07 10.62 14.37
CA GLU A 18 12.31 11.52 13.50
C GLU A 18 11.63 10.79 12.33
N GLY A 19 10.68 11.49 11.70
CA GLY A 19 10.03 11.04 10.47
C GLY A 19 9.47 9.60 10.49
N PRO A 20 8.67 9.19 11.49
CA PRO A 20 8.06 7.88 11.50
C PRO A 20 7.13 7.69 10.30
N VAL A 21 7.25 6.53 9.66
CA VAL A 21 6.40 6.10 8.54
C VAL A 21 5.92 4.68 8.78
N TRP A 22 4.59 4.50 8.70
CA TRP A 22 3.95 3.21 8.77
C TRP A 22 3.92 2.51 7.41
N ASP A 23 4.46 1.30 7.36
CA ASP A 23 4.24 0.34 6.27
C ASP A 23 3.13 -0.64 6.67
N GLY A 24 1.91 -0.37 6.20
CA GLY A 24 0.76 -1.21 6.47
C GLY A 24 0.83 -2.60 5.85
N CYS A 25 1.64 -2.81 4.80
CA CYS A 25 1.77 -4.10 4.15
C CYS A 25 2.66 -5.05 4.96
N GLY A 26 3.82 -4.57 5.38
CA GLY A 26 4.75 -5.31 6.22
C GLY A 26 4.39 -5.27 7.71
N LYS A 27 3.43 -4.43 8.13
CA LYS A 27 3.14 -4.11 9.54
C LYS A 27 4.39 -3.65 10.28
N ARG A 28 5.10 -2.71 9.67
CA ARG A 28 6.39 -2.22 10.12
C ARG A 28 6.36 -0.71 10.29
N LEU A 29 7.09 -0.22 11.28
CA LEU A 29 7.40 1.18 11.43
C LEU A 29 8.84 1.42 10.97
N PHE A 30 9.04 2.42 10.14
CA PHE A 30 10.37 2.92 9.82
C PHE A 30 10.53 4.35 10.29
N TYR A 31 11.70 4.72 10.78
CA TYR A 31 12.01 6.08 11.25
C TYR A 31 13.52 6.32 11.19
N VAL A 32 13.95 7.58 11.24
CA VAL A 32 15.37 7.94 11.26
C VAL A 32 15.82 8.27 12.68
N ASP A 33 17.10 8.02 12.96
CA ASP A 33 17.83 8.60 14.08
C ASP A 33 18.85 9.57 13.48
N ILE A 34 18.48 10.86 13.43
CA ILE A 34 19.21 11.87 12.65
C ILE A 34 20.65 12.00 13.17
N GLU A 35 20.79 12.28 14.48
CA GLU A 35 22.09 12.46 15.13
C GLU A 35 22.81 11.12 15.32
N GLY A 36 22.08 10.03 15.52
CA GLY A 36 22.64 8.68 15.56
C GLY A 36 23.15 8.17 14.20
N LYS A 37 22.83 8.87 13.10
CA LYS A 37 23.11 8.49 11.70
C LYS A 37 22.60 7.10 11.36
N GLN A 38 21.33 6.85 11.64
CA GLN A 38 20.72 5.55 11.40
C GLN A 38 19.34 5.66 10.77
N VAL A 39 18.97 4.62 10.03
CA VAL A 39 17.56 4.29 9.76
C VAL A 39 17.20 3.09 10.63
N ARG A 40 15.99 3.11 11.19
CA ARG A 40 15.48 2.09 12.09
C ARG A 40 14.18 1.51 11.54
N ARG A 41 13.98 0.21 11.72
CA ARG A 41 12.78 -0.54 11.35
C ARG A 41 12.32 -1.38 12.53
N TYR A 42 11.08 -1.20 12.95
CA TYR A 42 10.43 -2.03 13.95
C TYR A 42 9.33 -2.87 13.31
N ASP A 43 9.34 -4.17 13.57
CA ASP A 43 8.37 -5.13 13.05
C ASP A 43 7.33 -5.47 14.12
N PHE A 44 6.07 -5.10 13.90
CA PHE A 44 5.01 -5.33 14.89
C PHE A 44 4.63 -6.81 15.03
N GLN A 45 5.02 -7.66 14.09
CA GLN A 45 4.72 -9.09 14.17
C GLN A 45 5.75 -9.85 14.99
N THR A 46 7.02 -9.47 14.89
CA THR A 46 8.13 -10.16 15.57
C THR A 46 8.65 -9.43 16.80
N GLY A 47 8.36 -8.13 16.94
CA GLY A 47 8.95 -7.24 17.94
C GLY A 47 10.43 -6.91 17.65
N GLU A 48 10.92 -7.20 16.44
CA GLU A 48 12.31 -6.97 16.06
C GLU A 48 12.55 -5.50 15.73
N LEU A 49 13.55 -4.89 16.37
CA LEU A 49 14.12 -3.61 15.97
C LEU A 49 15.42 -3.82 15.18
N LYS A 50 15.41 -3.48 13.89
CA LYS A 50 16.58 -3.48 13.02
C LYS A 50 17.09 -2.05 12.82
N MET A 51 18.41 -1.89 12.76
CA MET A 51 19.06 -0.58 12.60
C MET A 51 20.18 -0.68 11.56
N ALA A 52 20.31 0.34 10.71
CA ALA A 52 21.38 0.44 9.73
C ALA A 52 22.02 1.83 9.76
N LYS A 53 23.36 1.88 9.74
CA LYS A 53 24.12 3.13 9.71
C LYS A 53 24.07 3.78 8.34
N THR A 54 23.76 5.05 8.31
CA THR A 54 23.83 5.89 7.11
C THR A 54 25.21 6.51 6.96
N ALA A 55 25.56 6.93 5.74
CA ALA A 55 26.83 7.61 5.49
C ALA A 55 26.82 9.04 6.06
N LYS A 56 25.65 9.69 6.02
CA LYS A 56 25.39 11.07 6.45
C LYS A 56 24.13 11.13 7.31
N MET A 57 23.86 12.25 7.99
CA MET A 57 22.66 12.40 8.81
C MET A 57 21.38 12.25 7.96
N PRO A 58 20.52 11.27 8.24
CA PRO A 58 19.26 11.08 7.51
C PRO A 58 18.19 12.00 8.08
N GLY A 59 17.73 12.99 7.32
CA GLY A 59 16.67 13.91 7.77
C GLY A 59 15.28 13.28 7.71
N CYS A 60 15.00 12.52 6.65
CA CYS A 60 13.74 11.80 6.51
C CYS A 60 13.89 10.52 5.71
N LEU A 61 12.81 9.73 5.70
CA LEU A 61 12.63 8.61 4.79
C LEU A 61 11.21 8.57 4.24
N VAL A 62 11.05 8.02 3.04
CA VAL A 62 9.76 7.83 2.38
C VAL A 62 9.72 6.48 1.64
N PRO A 63 8.57 5.80 1.56
CA PRO A 63 8.44 4.57 0.80
C PRO A 63 8.55 4.86 -0.69
N SER A 64 8.98 3.90 -1.52
CA SER A 64 9.08 4.08 -2.97
C SER A 64 8.02 3.29 -3.74
N CYS A 65 7.57 3.83 -4.88
CA CYS A 65 6.72 3.14 -5.85
C CYS A 65 7.43 1.98 -6.56
N LYS A 66 8.77 1.94 -6.52
CA LYS A 66 9.59 0.86 -7.11
C LYS A 66 9.88 -0.27 -6.11
N GLY A 67 9.25 -0.24 -4.93
CA GLY A 67 9.59 -1.08 -3.78
C GLY A 67 10.69 -0.45 -2.92
N GLY A 68 10.77 -0.86 -1.66
CA GLY A 68 11.72 -0.29 -0.69
C GLY A 68 11.45 1.18 -0.38
N TRP A 69 12.51 1.93 -0.12
CA TRP A 69 12.52 3.23 0.54
C TRP A 69 13.54 4.19 -0.07
N ILE A 70 13.31 5.48 0.11
CA ILE A 70 14.28 6.55 -0.10
C ILE A 70 14.58 7.17 1.25
N THR A 71 15.85 7.38 1.55
CA THR A 71 16.28 8.21 2.69
C THR A 71 17.01 9.46 2.19
N ALA A 72 16.62 10.63 2.71
CA ALA A 72 17.28 11.89 2.41
C ALA A 72 18.39 12.13 3.44
N GLN A 73 19.65 11.99 3.03
CA GLN A 73 20.83 12.11 3.88
C GLN A 73 21.61 13.39 3.54
N GLU A 74 21.49 14.42 4.38
CA GLU A 74 22.08 15.78 4.24
C GLU A 74 21.88 16.45 2.86
N ASP A 75 22.47 15.94 1.79
CA ASP A 75 22.51 16.52 0.44
C ASP A 75 22.09 15.54 -0.66
N ARG A 76 21.71 14.30 -0.32
CA ARG A 76 21.39 13.25 -1.31
C ARG A 76 20.26 12.34 -0.89
N LEU A 77 19.65 11.70 -1.88
CA LEU A 77 18.63 10.68 -1.74
C LEU A 77 19.27 9.32 -2.01
N ILE A 78 19.13 8.38 -1.08
CA ILE A 78 19.68 7.02 -1.22
C ILE A 78 18.54 6.01 -1.24
N ARG A 79 18.55 5.08 -2.20
CA ARG A 79 17.60 3.96 -2.23
C ARG A 79 17.98 2.91 -1.19
N MET A 80 16.98 2.27 -0.62
CA MET A 80 17.13 1.25 0.41
C MET A 80 16.02 0.20 0.28
N ASP A 81 16.31 -1.07 0.54
CA ASP A 81 15.27 -2.11 0.60
C ASP A 81 14.59 -2.16 1.99
N ASP A 82 13.60 -3.05 2.14
CA ASP A 82 12.87 -3.24 3.41
C ASP A 82 13.74 -3.82 4.53
N ASP A 83 14.91 -4.36 4.17
CA ASP A 83 15.89 -4.95 5.07
C ASP A 83 16.98 -3.94 5.49
N LEU A 84 16.81 -2.67 5.16
CA LEU A 84 17.75 -1.59 5.44
C LEU A 84 19.09 -1.73 4.71
N ASN A 85 19.12 -2.42 3.57
CA ASN A 85 20.30 -2.46 2.71
C ASN A 85 20.26 -1.25 1.76
N PHE A 86 21.28 -0.39 1.86
CA PHE A 86 21.43 0.77 0.98
C PHE A 86 21.92 0.35 -0.41
N ALA A 87 21.36 0.98 -1.42
CA ALA A 87 21.65 0.75 -2.82
C ALA A 87 22.15 2.05 -3.49
N GLU A 88 21.76 2.30 -4.73
CA GLU A 88 22.19 3.47 -5.49
C GLU A 88 21.61 4.81 -5.00
N GLU A 89 22.29 5.89 -5.39
CA GLU A 89 21.81 7.25 -5.22
C GLU A 89 20.63 7.52 -6.17
N ALA A 90 19.54 8.07 -5.64
CA ALA A 90 18.32 8.42 -6.39
C ALA A 90 18.29 9.88 -6.84
N GLY A 91 19.13 10.74 -6.25
CA GLY A 91 19.20 12.17 -6.56
C GLY A 91 20.01 12.93 -5.52
N SER A 92 20.32 14.19 -5.83
CA SER A 92 21.10 15.06 -4.95
C SER A 92 20.63 16.50 -5.04
N LEU A 93 20.98 17.30 -4.03
CA LEU A 93 20.80 18.74 -4.03
C LEU A 93 22.16 19.42 -3.82
N GLU A 94 22.59 20.23 -4.78
CA GLU A 94 23.73 21.11 -4.59
C GLU A 94 23.33 22.27 -3.68
N GLN A 95 23.99 22.37 -2.52
CA GLN A 95 23.71 23.38 -1.51
C GLN A 95 24.99 23.72 -0.72
N PRO A 96 25.04 24.90 -0.07
CA PRO A 96 26.10 25.22 0.87
C PRO A 96 26.30 24.13 1.93
N GLY A 97 27.56 23.79 2.26
CA GLY A 97 27.88 22.70 3.18
C GLY A 97 27.46 22.90 4.64
N TYR A 98 26.91 24.07 4.99
CA TYR A 98 26.27 24.29 6.30
C TYR A 98 24.80 23.89 6.31
N LEU A 99 24.19 23.60 5.15
CA LEU A 99 22.80 23.16 5.02
C LEU A 99 22.71 21.63 4.96
N ARG A 100 21.59 21.10 5.44
CA ARG A 100 21.19 19.71 5.33
C ARG A 100 19.70 19.59 5.05
N PHE A 101 19.29 18.48 4.43
CA PHE A 101 17.92 18.00 4.48
C PHE A 101 17.51 17.80 5.94
N ASN A 102 16.30 18.24 6.23
CA ASN A 102 15.74 18.25 7.57
C ASN A 102 14.59 17.26 7.73
N ASP A 103 13.49 17.51 7.02
CA ASP A 103 12.31 16.66 7.02
C ASP A 103 11.74 16.59 5.61
N GLY A 104 10.92 15.59 5.31
CA GLY A 104 10.28 15.46 4.01
C GLY A 104 9.25 14.35 3.91
N LYS A 105 8.29 14.55 3.01
CA LYS A 105 7.24 13.60 2.66
C LYS A 105 6.92 13.70 1.16
N CYS A 106 6.29 12.66 0.63
CA CYS A 106 5.81 12.68 -0.75
C CYS A 106 4.42 13.30 -0.85
N ASP A 107 4.13 13.90 -2.00
CA ASP A 107 2.77 14.21 -2.42
C ASP A 107 2.11 13.05 -3.19
N GLY A 108 0.83 13.18 -3.52
CA GLY A 108 0.07 12.15 -4.25
C GLY A 108 0.56 11.84 -5.67
N LYS A 109 1.50 12.60 -6.24
CA LYS A 109 2.13 12.32 -7.56
C LYS A 109 3.52 11.68 -7.40
N GLY A 110 3.93 11.42 -6.17
CA GLY A 110 5.20 10.79 -5.82
C GLY A 110 6.42 11.71 -5.94
N ARG A 111 6.22 13.03 -5.87
CA ARG A 111 7.33 13.99 -5.73
C ARG A 111 7.71 14.06 -4.26
N LEU A 112 9.01 14.00 -3.94
CA LEU A 112 9.50 14.18 -2.58
C LEU A 112 9.62 15.68 -2.29
N TRP A 113 8.88 16.16 -1.29
CA TRP A 113 9.06 17.48 -0.74
C TRP A 113 10.01 17.39 0.45
N VAL A 114 11.09 18.16 0.42
CA VAL A 114 12.14 18.11 1.44
C VAL A 114 12.53 19.52 1.87
N GLY A 115 12.52 19.75 3.17
CA GLY A 115 12.98 20.99 3.78
C GLY A 115 14.49 20.94 4.00
N THR A 116 15.16 22.08 3.79
CA THR A 116 16.56 22.26 4.15
C THR A 116 16.69 23.20 5.35
N MET A 117 17.71 23.00 6.17
CA MET A 117 18.03 23.88 7.31
C MET A 117 19.54 23.95 7.52
N ALA A 118 20.01 24.97 8.24
CA ALA A 118 21.39 25.00 8.73
C ALA A 118 21.62 23.88 9.76
N ALA A 119 22.70 23.12 9.62
CA ALA A 119 23.05 22.05 10.54
C ALA A 119 23.39 22.58 11.95
N ASP A 120 23.97 23.78 12.03
CA ASP A 120 24.18 24.52 13.28
C ASP A 120 23.29 25.77 13.27
N GLN A 121 22.36 25.84 14.22
CA GLN A 121 21.42 26.97 14.34
C GLN A 121 22.04 28.21 15.00
N ASN A 122 23.28 28.12 15.51
CA ASN A 122 23.97 29.23 16.17
C ASN A 122 24.80 30.10 15.22
N ILE A 123 24.89 29.72 13.93
CA ILE A 123 25.65 30.50 12.94
C ILE A 123 24.82 31.69 12.42
N PRO A 124 25.47 32.81 12.03
CA PRO A 124 24.77 33.99 11.51
C PRO A 124 23.91 33.73 10.27
N GLN A 125 24.25 32.69 9.50
CA GLN A 125 23.53 32.32 8.27
C GLN A 125 22.23 31.57 8.54
N ALA A 126 22.04 30.95 9.72
CA ALA A 126 20.92 30.04 9.97
C ALA A 126 19.53 30.68 9.80
N PRO A 127 19.26 31.91 10.30
CA PRO A 127 17.96 32.54 10.13
C PRO A 127 17.57 32.65 8.65
N LYS A 128 16.41 32.09 8.29
CA LYS A 128 15.84 32.09 6.93
C LYS A 128 16.69 31.38 5.87
N ALA A 129 17.63 30.53 6.27
CA ALA A 129 18.47 29.77 5.33
C ALA A 129 17.75 28.59 4.66
N GLY A 130 16.65 28.15 5.26
CA GLY A 130 15.90 26.99 4.84
C GLY A 130 15.00 27.25 3.64
N THR A 131 14.95 26.24 2.80
CA THR A 131 14.13 26.20 1.59
C THR A 131 13.42 24.85 1.52
N LEU A 132 12.15 24.89 1.13
CA LEU A 132 11.37 23.72 0.77
C LEU A 132 11.59 23.41 -0.71
N TYR A 133 12.13 22.23 -0.99
CA TYR A 133 12.37 21.73 -2.35
C TYR A 133 11.37 20.65 -2.73
N CYS A 134 11.02 20.61 -4.01
CA CYS A 134 10.33 19.50 -4.64
C CYS A 134 11.32 18.73 -5.52
N MET A 135 11.52 17.45 -5.21
CA MET A 135 12.43 16.54 -5.89
C MET A 135 11.63 15.46 -6.63
N GLU A 136 11.79 15.40 -7.95
CA GLU A 136 11.19 14.38 -8.81
C GLU A 136 12.29 13.54 -9.45
N GLU A 137 12.05 12.23 -9.59
CA GLU A 137 13.04 11.32 -10.15
C GLU A 137 13.45 11.74 -11.57
N GLY A 138 14.76 11.86 -11.80
CA GLY A 138 15.32 12.26 -13.09
C GLY A 138 15.13 13.73 -13.46
N LYS A 139 14.66 14.58 -12.54
CA LYS A 139 14.55 16.03 -12.73
C LYS A 139 15.41 16.78 -11.72
N GLU A 140 15.78 18.00 -12.10
CA GLU A 140 16.46 18.92 -11.18
C GLU A 140 15.55 19.31 -10.01
N PRO A 141 16.08 19.39 -8.78
CA PRO A 141 15.32 19.87 -7.62
C PRO A 141 14.80 21.29 -7.82
N LEU A 142 13.52 21.52 -7.50
CA LEU A 142 12.88 22.83 -7.64
C LEU A 142 12.67 23.48 -6.26
N PRO A 143 13.14 24.72 -6.04
CA PRO A 143 12.81 25.47 -4.83
C PRO A 143 11.34 25.94 -4.91
N MET A 144 10.56 25.62 -3.88
CA MET A 144 9.11 25.87 -3.86
C MET A 144 8.71 26.95 -2.85
N ALA A 145 9.44 27.05 -1.73
CA ALA A 145 9.27 28.11 -0.74
C ALA A 145 10.61 28.41 -0.06
N GLU A 146 11.07 29.65 -0.16
CA GLU A 146 12.32 30.14 0.43
C GLU A 146 12.06 31.02 1.65
N GLY A 147 13.13 31.32 2.40
CA GLY A 147 13.08 32.23 3.54
C GLY A 147 12.43 31.62 4.79
N ILE A 148 12.45 30.29 4.87
CA ILE A 148 12.03 29.49 6.03
C ILE A 148 13.27 29.29 6.91
N THR A 149 13.14 29.18 8.23
CA THR A 149 14.34 28.93 9.06
C THR A 149 14.52 27.43 9.33
N ILE A 150 13.47 26.77 9.82
CA ILE A 150 13.50 25.32 10.11
C ILE A 150 12.21 24.70 9.54
N PRO A 151 12.23 24.25 8.27
CA PRO A 151 11.10 23.52 7.70
C PRO A 151 11.05 22.11 8.31
N ASN A 152 10.03 21.89 9.13
CA ASN A 152 9.67 20.59 9.71
C ASN A 152 8.27 20.22 9.27
N GLY A 153 7.87 18.98 9.54
CA GLY A 153 6.50 18.46 9.53
C GLY A 153 5.71 18.80 8.27
N MET A 154 5.33 17.82 7.46
CA MET A 154 4.57 18.06 6.23
C MET A 154 3.25 17.29 6.22
N ALA A 155 2.20 17.88 5.64
CA ALA A 155 0.94 17.17 5.41
C ALA A 155 0.18 17.73 4.21
N TRP A 156 -0.60 16.87 3.57
CA TRP A 156 -1.57 17.23 2.54
C TRP A 156 -2.95 16.77 2.98
N THR A 157 -3.97 17.48 2.52
CA THR A 157 -5.33 16.93 2.53
C THR A 157 -5.39 15.68 1.66
N GLU A 158 -6.33 14.77 1.96
CA GLU A 158 -6.49 13.51 1.22
C GLU A 158 -6.66 13.75 -0.30
N ASP A 159 -7.41 14.78 -0.67
CA ASP A 159 -7.62 15.22 -2.05
C ASP A 159 -6.44 15.99 -2.67
N ASN A 160 -5.36 16.21 -1.92
CA ASN A 160 -4.18 16.99 -2.30
C ASN A 160 -4.52 18.43 -2.77
N SER A 161 -5.58 19.04 -2.24
CA SER A 161 -5.92 20.44 -2.55
C SER A 161 -5.25 21.46 -1.62
N CYS A 162 -4.76 21.03 -0.45
CA CYS A 162 -4.01 21.86 0.48
C CYS A 162 -2.69 21.19 0.89
N PHE A 163 -1.66 22.02 1.09
CA PHE A 163 -0.36 21.62 1.62
C PHE A 163 -0.05 22.41 2.89
N TYR A 164 0.54 21.76 3.88
CA TYR A 164 0.94 22.34 5.15
C TYR A 164 2.37 21.97 5.49
N HIS A 165 3.10 22.92 6.07
CA HIS A 165 4.38 22.61 6.71
C HIS A 165 4.60 23.44 7.98
N VAL A 166 5.50 23.00 8.85
CA VAL A 166 5.92 23.74 10.04
C VAL A 166 7.12 24.63 9.73
N ASP A 167 7.14 25.83 10.32
CA ASP A 167 8.36 26.62 10.51
C ASP A 167 8.62 26.75 12.02
N THR A 168 9.49 25.86 12.52
CA THR A 168 9.69 25.67 13.96
C THR A 168 10.25 26.91 14.63
N ALA A 169 11.21 27.59 13.99
CA ALA A 169 11.82 28.79 14.56
C ALA A 169 10.83 29.97 14.64
N GLU A 170 9.84 30.01 13.74
CA GLU A 170 8.76 30.99 13.80
C GLU A 170 7.57 30.54 14.67
N GLY A 171 7.59 29.30 15.20
CA GLY A 171 6.57 28.75 16.08
C GLY A 171 5.20 28.62 15.41
N CYS A 172 5.15 28.31 14.11
CA CYS A 172 3.88 28.29 13.38
C CYS A 172 3.77 27.22 12.31
N VAL A 173 2.52 26.90 11.97
CA VAL A 173 2.16 26.06 10.82
C VAL A 173 1.78 26.96 9.65
N ARG A 174 2.38 26.72 8.50
CA ARG A 174 2.09 27.38 7.22
C ARG A 174 1.15 26.49 6.39
N GLY A 175 0.24 27.13 5.66
CA GLY A 175 -0.69 26.46 4.77
C GLY A 175 -0.74 27.12 3.39
N TYR A 176 -1.04 26.33 2.37
CA TYR A 176 -1.07 26.71 0.97
C TYR A 176 -2.21 26.00 0.26
N ALA A 177 -2.88 26.67 -0.68
CA ALA A 177 -3.59 25.95 -1.73
C ALA A 177 -2.55 25.18 -2.57
N PHE A 178 -2.85 23.94 -2.92
CA PHE A 178 -1.93 23.05 -3.63
C PHE A 178 -2.52 22.61 -4.95
N ASP A 179 -1.76 22.78 -6.03
CA ASP A 179 -2.07 22.20 -7.33
C ASP A 179 -1.30 20.88 -7.46
N LEU A 180 -1.98 19.75 -7.31
CA LEU A 180 -1.35 18.43 -7.40
C LEU A 180 -0.67 18.21 -8.76
N GLU A 181 -1.26 18.65 -9.86
CA GLU A 181 -0.72 18.39 -11.20
C GLU A 181 0.61 19.11 -11.43
N THR A 182 0.68 20.38 -11.03
CA THR A 182 1.89 21.18 -11.27
C THR A 182 2.85 21.23 -10.07
N GLY A 183 2.37 20.91 -8.88
CA GLY A 183 3.09 21.04 -7.61
C GLY A 183 3.15 22.47 -7.11
N LYS A 184 2.43 23.42 -7.74
CA LYS A 184 2.51 24.84 -7.37
C LYS A 184 1.83 25.10 -6.02
N LEU A 185 2.47 25.96 -5.25
CA LEU A 185 1.93 26.51 -4.01
C LEU A 185 1.19 27.83 -4.30
N GLY A 186 -0.01 27.98 -3.74
CA GLY A 186 -0.74 29.23 -3.71
C GLY A 186 -0.17 30.23 -2.69
N GLU A 187 -1.00 31.20 -2.28
CA GLU A 187 -0.60 32.17 -1.26
C GLU A 187 -0.37 31.50 0.11
N ARG A 188 0.74 31.87 0.75
CA ARG A 188 1.11 31.39 2.09
C ARG A 188 0.20 32.00 3.15
N ARG A 189 -0.44 31.17 3.97
CA ARG A 189 -1.16 31.60 5.19
C ARG A 189 -0.58 30.97 6.45
N THR A 190 -0.78 31.63 7.59
CA THR A 190 -0.55 31.01 8.91
C THR A 190 -1.81 30.27 9.32
N VAL A 191 -1.68 28.97 9.62
CA VAL A 191 -2.79 28.14 10.10
C VAL A 191 -2.96 28.29 11.61
N ILE A 192 -1.85 28.14 12.35
CA ILE A 192 -1.80 28.31 13.80
C ILE A 192 -0.41 28.80 14.19
N ARG A 193 -0.35 29.58 15.27
CA ARG A 193 0.89 29.94 15.97
C ARG A 193 0.82 29.30 17.35
N ILE A 194 1.88 28.58 17.72
CA ILE A 194 2.00 27.92 19.02
C ILE A 194 2.72 28.90 19.96
N ASP A 195 2.17 29.08 21.15
CA ASP A 195 2.83 29.88 22.19
C ASP A 195 4.09 29.16 22.66
N ALA A 196 5.19 29.92 22.85
CA ALA A 196 6.48 29.34 23.19
C ALA A 196 6.49 28.55 24.51
N GLU A 197 5.55 28.84 25.42
CA GLU A 197 5.37 28.11 26.69
C GLU A 197 4.79 26.70 26.48
N GLU A 198 4.10 26.46 25.36
CA GLU A 198 3.54 25.15 24.99
C GLU A 198 4.53 24.26 24.23
N GLY A 199 5.71 24.81 23.88
CA GLY A 199 6.73 24.16 23.06
C GLY A 199 6.80 24.71 21.63
N SER A 200 7.61 24.07 20.81
CA SER A 200 7.79 24.44 19.39
C SER A 200 7.18 23.37 18.48
N PRO A 201 6.37 23.73 17.48
CA PRO A 201 5.83 22.75 16.55
C PRO A 201 6.97 22.13 15.74
N ASP A 202 6.87 20.83 15.50
CA ASP A 202 7.91 20.05 14.83
C ASP A 202 7.33 19.15 13.72
N GLY A 203 7.54 17.85 13.76
CA GLY A 203 6.96 16.88 12.84
C GLY A 203 5.43 16.77 12.96
N MET A 204 4.75 16.43 11.85
CA MET A 204 3.29 16.30 11.83
C MET A 204 2.77 15.26 10.83
N CYS A 205 1.52 14.86 11.02
CA CYS A 205 0.71 14.11 10.07
C CYS A 205 -0.72 14.65 9.99
N MET A 206 -1.56 14.08 9.12
CA MET A 206 -2.98 14.43 8.99
C MET A 206 -3.86 13.20 9.17
N ASP A 207 -5.04 13.39 9.75
CA ASP A 207 -6.06 12.36 9.82
C ASP A 207 -7.05 12.41 8.65
N ALA A 208 -7.84 11.35 8.49
CA ALA A 208 -8.86 11.22 7.44
C ALA A 208 -10.03 12.21 7.57
N GLU A 209 -10.11 12.95 8.68
CA GLU A 209 -11.07 14.05 8.85
C GLU A 209 -10.48 15.41 8.40
N GLY A 210 -9.21 15.44 7.99
CA GLY A 210 -8.51 16.64 7.52
C GLY A 210 -7.86 17.45 8.64
N MET A 211 -7.69 16.89 9.84
CA MET A 211 -7.09 17.59 10.98
C MET A 211 -5.59 17.27 11.09
N LEU A 212 -4.81 18.28 11.47
CA LEU A 212 -3.36 18.17 11.66
C LEU A 212 -3.04 17.61 13.03
N TRP A 213 -2.12 16.65 13.09
CA TRP A 213 -1.53 16.13 14.33
C TRP A 213 -0.07 16.57 14.38
N ILE A 214 0.28 17.45 15.32
CA ILE A 214 1.56 18.18 15.35
C ILE A 214 2.29 17.85 16.65
N ALA A 215 3.52 17.35 16.55
CA ALA A 215 4.40 17.16 17.70
C ALA A 215 4.90 18.51 18.23
N LEU A 216 4.99 18.64 19.56
CA LEU A 216 5.51 19.85 20.21
C LEU A 216 6.83 19.56 20.93
N TRP A 217 7.93 20.02 20.35
CA TRP A 217 9.25 19.97 20.94
C TRP A 217 9.31 20.83 22.21
N GLY A 218 9.68 20.21 23.34
CA GLY A 218 9.64 20.84 24.65
C GLY A 218 8.26 20.86 25.30
N GLY A 219 7.20 20.46 24.58
CA GLY A 219 5.81 20.54 25.03
C GLY A 219 5.25 19.25 25.64
N GLY A 220 5.94 18.12 25.46
CA GLY A 220 5.53 16.83 26.03
C GLY A 220 4.23 16.26 25.46
N ARG A 221 3.87 16.63 24.23
CA ARG A 221 2.59 16.22 23.63
C ARG A 221 2.58 16.28 22.10
N VAL A 222 1.58 15.62 21.54
CA VAL A 222 1.10 15.85 20.16
C VAL A 222 -0.28 16.51 20.23
N ILE A 223 -0.55 17.47 19.37
CA ILE A 223 -1.80 18.23 19.35
C ILE A 223 -2.59 17.97 18.07
N ARG A 224 -3.91 17.95 18.16
CA ARG A 224 -4.82 17.88 17.00
C ARG A 224 -5.43 19.24 16.72
N VAL A 225 -5.18 19.79 15.54
CA VAL A 225 -5.58 21.14 15.12
C VAL A 225 -6.47 21.06 13.89
N ASP A 226 -7.57 21.83 13.90
CA ASP A 226 -8.34 22.10 12.69
C ASP A 226 -7.63 23.16 11.83
N PRO A 227 -7.15 22.83 10.62
CA PRO A 227 -6.41 23.77 9.79
C PRO A 227 -7.29 24.87 9.14
N ALA A 228 -8.61 24.76 9.21
CA ALA A 228 -9.53 25.79 8.76
C ALA A 228 -9.70 26.90 9.80
N THR A 229 -9.77 26.53 11.08
CA THR A 229 -10.08 27.46 12.19
C THR A 229 -8.87 27.78 13.08
N GLY A 230 -7.86 26.92 13.10
CA GLY A 230 -6.75 26.97 14.04
C GLY A 230 -7.11 26.46 15.44
N GLU A 231 -8.27 25.80 15.62
CA GLU A 231 -8.74 25.31 16.92
C GLU A 231 -7.99 24.06 17.39
N TRP A 232 -7.60 24.05 18.67
CA TRP A 232 -7.09 22.86 19.36
C TRP A 232 -8.21 21.91 19.77
N MET A 233 -8.31 20.79 19.07
CA MET A 233 -9.41 19.84 19.23
C MET A 233 -9.09 18.75 20.26
N ALA A 234 -7.85 18.27 20.27
CA ALA A 234 -7.39 17.21 21.15
C ALA A 234 -5.87 17.26 21.37
N GLU A 235 -5.38 16.47 22.33
CA GLU A 235 -3.95 16.27 22.56
C GLU A 235 -3.65 14.83 22.99
N VAL A 236 -2.41 14.38 22.76
CA VAL A 236 -1.84 13.14 23.29
C VAL A 236 -0.72 13.51 24.24
N SER A 237 -0.83 13.14 25.51
CA SER A 237 0.26 13.30 26.47
C SER A 237 1.36 12.27 26.22
N VAL A 238 2.61 12.73 26.22
CA VAL A 238 3.79 11.89 25.97
C VAL A 238 4.78 12.12 27.11
N PRO A 239 5.25 11.07 27.80
CA PRO A 239 6.18 11.21 28.93
C PRO A 239 7.64 11.44 28.47
N ALA A 240 7.84 12.39 27.55
CA ALA A 240 9.14 12.85 27.05
C ALA A 240 9.01 14.32 26.62
N SER A 241 9.99 15.17 26.93
CA SER A 241 9.94 16.60 26.64
C SER A 241 10.13 16.90 25.15
N CYS A 242 11.08 16.25 24.49
CA CYS A 242 11.42 16.43 23.08
C CYS A 242 10.56 15.52 22.18
N VAL A 243 9.25 15.78 22.10
CA VAL A 243 8.36 15.10 21.14
C VAL A 243 8.62 15.67 19.75
N SER A 244 9.04 14.80 18.83
CA SER A 244 9.64 15.23 17.56
C SER A 244 8.71 15.08 16.36
N CYS A 245 8.04 13.93 16.21
CA CYS A 245 7.15 13.70 15.08
C CYS A 245 6.10 12.61 15.38
N CYS A 246 5.08 12.52 14.54
CA CYS A 246 4.05 11.49 14.66
C CYS A 246 3.52 10.99 13.30
N THR A 247 2.98 9.77 13.30
CA THR A 247 2.34 9.15 12.14
C THR A 247 1.26 8.18 12.59
N PHE A 248 0.25 7.94 11.76
CA PHE A 248 -0.74 6.91 12.03
C PHE A 248 -0.28 5.55 11.50
N GLY A 249 -0.48 4.52 12.31
CA GLY A 249 -0.19 3.13 12.02
C GLY A 249 -1.28 2.18 12.52
N GLY A 250 -0.93 0.90 12.56
CA GLY A 250 -1.86 -0.16 12.90
C GLY A 250 -2.69 -0.66 11.70
N PRO A 251 -3.38 -1.81 11.85
CA PRO A 251 -4.20 -2.40 10.79
C PRO A 251 -5.34 -1.49 10.31
N GLU A 252 -5.86 -0.66 11.22
CA GLU A 252 -7.00 0.24 10.97
C GLU A 252 -6.58 1.71 10.82
N LEU A 253 -5.28 2.01 10.86
CA LEU A 253 -4.71 3.36 10.86
C LEU A 253 -5.18 4.25 12.02
N ASN A 254 -5.53 3.66 13.16
CA ASN A 254 -6.03 4.37 14.34
C ASN A 254 -5.05 4.34 15.53
N GLU A 255 -3.79 3.98 15.28
CA GLU A 255 -2.73 4.01 16.28
C GLU A 255 -1.79 5.17 15.94
N LEU A 256 -1.73 6.22 16.77
CA LEU A 256 -0.79 7.32 16.58
C LEU A 256 0.56 6.93 17.17
N ILE A 257 1.54 6.72 16.30
CA ILE A 257 2.93 6.39 16.65
C ILE A 257 3.74 7.68 16.69
N ILE A 258 4.51 7.88 17.75
CA ILE A 258 5.15 9.14 18.10
C ILE A 258 6.64 8.91 18.36
N THR A 259 7.51 9.60 17.63
CA THR A 259 8.95 9.60 17.89
C THR A 259 9.32 10.72 18.85
N THR A 260 10.43 10.52 19.57
CA THR A 260 10.98 11.53 20.47
C THR A 260 12.51 11.58 20.33
N ALA A 261 13.12 12.63 20.89
CA ALA A 261 14.56 12.81 20.97
C ALA A 261 15.05 12.77 22.42
N MET A 262 16.35 12.55 22.59
CA MET A 262 16.99 12.70 23.90
C MET A 262 17.15 14.19 24.25
N ASP A 263 16.71 14.56 25.45
CA ASP A 263 16.98 15.87 26.02
C ASP A 263 18.41 15.99 26.55
N GLU A 264 18.77 17.18 27.06
CA GLU A 264 20.11 17.46 27.63
C GLU A 264 20.48 16.56 28.83
N ASN A 265 19.49 15.92 29.47
CA ASN A 265 19.66 15.01 30.59
C ASN A 265 19.64 13.53 30.16
N GLY A 266 19.44 13.24 28.86
CA GLY A 266 19.34 11.88 28.31
C GLY A 266 17.97 11.22 28.50
N ASN A 267 16.92 11.98 28.84
CA ASN A 267 15.54 11.49 28.86
C ASN A 267 14.91 11.61 27.48
N GLY A 268 13.95 10.74 27.16
CA GLY A 268 13.38 10.65 25.82
C GLY A 268 14.23 9.79 24.87
N GLY A 269 13.84 9.79 23.59
CA GLY A 269 14.41 8.96 22.54
C GLY A 269 13.61 7.68 22.28
N GLU A 270 12.69 7.31 23.17
CA GLU A 270 11.75 6.20 22.95
C GLU A 270 10.72 6.53 21.85
N VAL A 271 10.10 5.48 21.31
CA VAL A 271 8.91 5.62 20.45
C VAL A 271 7.67 5.27 21.27
N PHE A 272 6.65 6.10 21.16
CA PHE A 272 5.37 5.93 21.85
C PHE A 272 4.24 5.60 20.88
N ILE A 273 3.14 5.10 21.41
CA ILE A 273 1.92 4.79 20.65
C ILE A 273 0.69 5.19 21.48
N ALA A 274 -0.35 5.67 20.82
CA ALA A 274 -1.64 5.96 21.43
C ALA A 274 -2.79 5.52 20.50
N GLU A 275 -3.77 4.80 21.02
CA GLU A 275 -4.99 4.49 20.25
C GLU A 275 -5.90 5.71 20.15
N THR A 276 -6.38 5.98 18.94
CA THR A 276 -7.32 7.06 18.63
C THR A 276 -8.64 6.51 18.11
N ASP A 277 -9.71 7.31 18.25
CA ASP A 277 -11.02 7.06 17.63
C ASP A 277 -11.12 7.59 16.19
N VAL A 278 -10.11 8.34 15.76
CA VAL A 278 -9.95 8.77 14.36
C VAL A 278 -8.92 7.90 13.65
N LYS A 279 -8.91 7.96 12.32
CA LYS A 279 -7.98 7.21 11.47
C LYS A 279 -7.09 8.16 10.69
N GLY A 280 -5.84 7.78 10.49
CA GLY A 280 -4.89 8.47 9.65
C GLY A 280 -5.08 8.22 8.15
N VAL A 281 -4.22 8.89 7.38
CA VAL A 281 -4.03 8.61 5.94
C VAL A 281 -2.68 7.93 5.71
N PRO A 282 -2.58 6.97 4.76
CA PRO A 282 -1.29 6.36 4.41
C PRO A 282 -0.29 7.35 3.84
N ALA A 283 0.99 7.06 4.04
CA ALA A 283 2.07 7.84 3.46
C ALA A 283 2.12 7.66 1.94
N PHE A 284 2.26 8.77 1.21
CA PHE A 284 2.55 8.74 -0.22
C PHE A 284 3.96 8.22 -0.48
N ARG A 285 4.16 7.71 -1.70
CA ARG A 285 5.39 7.01 -2.12
C ARG A 285 6.19 7.83 -3.13
N TYR A 286 7.52 7.77 -3.08
CA TYR A 286 8.41 8.44 -4.02
C TYR A 286 8.51 7.72 -5.36
N GLY A 287 8.46 8.53 -6.43
CA GLY A 287 8.60 8.15 -7.82
C GLY A 287 7.28 7.76 -8.47
N LYS A 288 7.32 7.54 -9.78
CA LYS A 288 6.23 6.90 -10.53
C LYS A 288 6.46 5.38 -10.54
N GLY A 289 5.39 4.59 -10.65
CA GLY A 289 5.49 3.15 -10.86
C GLY A 289 6.23 2.80 -12.16
N TYR A 290 6.23 1.54 -12.58
CA TYR A 290 6.83 1.13 -13.85
C TYR A 290 6.03 1.70 -15.06
N GLY A 291 6.34 2.94 -15.49
CA GLY A 291 5.75 3.61 -16.66
C GLY A 291 5.37 5.08 -16.43
N GLU A 292 5.29 5.91 -17.49
CA GLU A 292 4.82 7.31 -17.41
C GLU A 292 3.33 7.43 -17.05
N GLU A 293 2.56 6.35 -17.24
CA GLU A 293 1.20 6.12 -16.77
C GLU A 293 1.13 4.78 -16.02
N HIS A 294 0.32 4.71 -14.97
CA HIS A 294 0.12 3.45 -14.25
C HIS A 294 -0.52 2.40 -15.16
N PRO A 295 0.03 1.18 -15.24
CA PRO A 295 -0.65 0.10 -15.93
C PRO A 295 -1.98 -0.23 -15.24
N VAL A 296 -2.99 -0.63 -16.01
CA VAL A 296 -4.35 -0.87 -15.49
C VAL A 296 -4.61 -2.35 -15.35
N ALA A 297 -4.99 -2.77 -14.13
CA ALA A 297 -5.43 -4.13 -13.84
C ALA A 297 -6.95 -4.17 -13.61
N VAL A 298 -7.63 -5.04 -14.34
CA VAL A 298 -9.05 -5.36 -14.15
C VAL A 298 -9.16 -6.66 -13.38
N ILE A 299 -9.75 -6.64 -12.19
CA ILE A 299 -9.90 -7.83 -11.35
C ILE A 299 -11.38 -8.12 -11.16
N THR A 300 -11.84 -9.26 -11.68
CA THR A 300 -13.24 -9.65 -11.53
C THR A 300 -13.50 -10.31 -10.17
N GLY A 301 -14.59 -9.94 -9.49
CA GLY A 301 -14.93 -10.53 -8.19
C GLY A 301 -14.01 -10.04 -7.08
N ALA A 302 -13.63 -8.76 -7.14
CA ALA A 302 -12.62 -8.13 -6.31
C ALA A 302 -13.14 -7.52 -5.00
N SER A 303 -14.43 -7.66 -4.69
CA SER A 303 -14.98 -7.15 -3.42
C SER A 303 -14.49 -7.92 -2.19
N ARG A 304 -14.09 -9.20 -2.33
CA ARG A 304 -13.70 -10.06 -1.20
C ARG A 304 -12.72 -11.17 -1.61
N GLY A 305 -12.22 -11.90 -0.60
CA GLY A 305 -11.38 -13.09 -0.78
C GLY A 305 -10.12 -12.83 -1.61
N ILE A 306 -9.81 -13.76 -2.52
CA ILE A 306 -8.62 -13.71 -3.38
C ILE A 306 -8.65 -12.47 -4.29
N GLY A 307 -9.81 -12.14 -4.85
CA GLY A 307 -9.97 -10.98 -5.74
C GLY A 307 -9.65 -9.65 -5.04
N ARG A 308 -10.17 -9.46 -3.82
CA ARG A 308 -9.83 -8.29 -2.98
C ARG A 308 -8.33 -8.17 -2.76
N GLN A 309 -7.72 -9.26 -2.30
CA GLN A 309 -6.29 -9.24 -1.99
C GLN A 309 -5.44 -9.03 -3.25
N THR A 310 -5.89 -9.54 -4.40
CA THR A 310 -5.25 -9.32 -5.70
C THR A 310 -5.35 -7.84 -6.09
N ALA A 311 -6.52 -7.21 -6.01
CA ALA A 311 -6.67 -5.79 -6.33
C ALA A 311 -5.74 -4.91 -5.46
N LEU A 312 -5.70 -5.15 -4.14
CA LEU A 312 -4.81 -4.42 -3.23
C LEU A 312 -3.33 -4.64 -3.55
N LEU A 313 -2.94 -5.87 -3.90
CA LEU A 313 -1.57 -6.18 -4.28
C LEU A 313 -1.18 -5.48 -5.59
N PHE A 314 -2.05 -5.44 -6.60
CA PHE A 314 -1.77 -4.72 -7.83
C PHE A 314 -1.63 -3.21 -7.58
N ALA A 315 -2.51 -2.63 -6.75
CA ALA A 315 -2.41 -1.23 -6.33
C ALA A 315 -1.09 -0.92 -5.61
N GLU A 316 -0.69 -1.78 -4.66
CA GLU A 316 0.61 -1.71 -3.98
C GLU A 316 1.80 -1.71 -4.95
N ARG A 317 1.65 -2.41 -6.08
CA ARG A 317 2.68 -2.52 -7.13
C ARG A 317 2.55 -1.43 -8.21
N GLY A 318 1.75 -0.40 -7.96
CA GLY A 318 1.62 0.78 -8.82
C GLY A 318 0.68 0.62 -10.01
N TYR A 319 -0.24 -0.35 -9.97
CA TYR A 319 -1.29 -0.47 -10.99
C TYR A 319 -2.53 0.32 -10.59
N ASP A 320 -3.11 1.01 -11.55
CA ASP A 320 -4.50 1.45 -11.44
C ASP A 320 -5.41 0.22 -11.45
N VAL A 321 -6.44 0.18 -10.59
CA VAL A 321 -7.25 -1.03 -10.39
C VAL A 321 -8.74 -0.81 -10.63
N ALA A 322 -9.29 -1.53 -11.61
CA ALA A 322 -10.72 -1.65 -11.81
C ALA A 322 -11.26 -2.81 -10.96
N VAL A 323 -11.95 -2.45 -9.87
CA VAL A 323 -12.50 -3.39 -8.87
C VAL A 323 -13.89 -3.81 -9.31
N HIS A 324 -14.00 -4.95 -9.99
CA HIS A 324 -15.32 -5.46 -10.39
C HIS A 324 -15.99 -6.27 -9.27
N TYR A 325 -17.29 -6.04 -9.08
CA TYR A 325 -18.15 -6.82 -8.18
C TYR A 325 -19.54 -7.06 -8.79
N ASN A 326 -20.21 -8.15 -8.38
CA ASN A 326 -21.63 -8.36 -8.67
C ASN A 326 -22.47 -7.99 -7.44
N THR A 327 -22.05 -8.51 -6.28
CA THR A 327 -22.59 -8.21 -4.95
C THR A 327 -21.48 -7.71 -4.01
N GLY A 328 -21.84 -6.93 -2.99
CA GLY A 328 -20.90 -6.35 -2.04
C GLY A 328 -20.32 -5.00 -2.49
N GLU A 329 -21.19 -4.02 -2.69
CA GLU A 329 -20.79 -2.65 -3.10
C GLU A 329 -19.94 -1.95 -2.06
N LYS A 330 -20.32 -2.06 -0.77
CA LYS A 330 -19.58 -1.44 0.33
C LYS A 330 -18.15 -2.00 0.42
N GLU A 331 -18.03 -3.31 0.29
CA GLU A 331 -16.75 -4.00 0.31
C GLU A 331 -15.90 -3.61 -0.91
N ALA A 332 -16.49 -3.50 -2.10
CA ALA A 332 -15.79 -3.02 -3.29
C ALA A 332 -15.29 -1.57 -3.15
N GLN A 333 -16.13 -0.67 -2.60
CA GLN A 333 -15.75 0.71 -2.33
C GLN A 333 -14.61 0.80 -1.31
N GLU A 334 -14.62 -0.05 -0.28
CA GLU A 334 -13.54 -0.12 0.69
C GLU A 334 -12.23 -0.62 0.04
N VAL A 335 -12.29 -1.58 -0.88
CA VAL A 335 -11.12 -1.98 -1.67
C VAL A 335 -10.58 -0.80 -2.49
N CYS A 336 -11.45 -0.02 -3.14
CA CYS A 336 -11.02 1.17 -3.87
C CYS A 336 -10.37 2.21 -2.95
N ARG A 337 -10.94 2.47 -1.78
CA ARG A 337 -10.37 3.40 -0.79
C ARG A 337 -8.96 2.97 -0.36
N LEU A 338 -8.81 1.70 0.02
CA LEU A 338 -7.52 1.12 0.41
C LEU A 338 -6.52 1.10 -0.76
N ALA A 339 -6.99 0.85 -1.98
CA ALA A 339 -6.14 0.87 -3.18
C ALA A 339 -5.61 2.28 -3.48
N ARG A 340 -6.47 3.32 -3.42
CA ARG A 340 -6.08 4.72 -3.66
C ARG A 340 -5.01 5.21 -2.68
N ALA A 341 -4.98 4.64 -1.48
CA ALA A 341 -3.93 4.89 -0.49
C ALA A 341 -2.52 4.49 -0.96
N PHE A 342 -2.38 3.66 -2.00
CA PHE A 342 -1.09 3.37 -2.65
C PHE A 342 -0.72 4.38 -3.75
N GLY A 343 -1.49 5.45 -3.93
CA GLY A 343 -1.25 6.49 -4.94
C GLY A 343 -1.77 6.15 -6.34
N VAL A 344 -2.59 5.11 -6.48
CA VAL A 344 -3.16 4.67 -7.77
C VAL A 344 -4.62 5.12 -7.93
N ARG A 345 -5.13 5.14 -9.16
CA ARG A 345 -6.58 5.25 -9.39
C ARG A 345 -7.23 3.90 -9.11
N ALA A 346 -8.36 3.93 -8.40
CA ALA A 346 -9.18 2.74 -8.19
C ALA A 346 -10.66 3.11 -8.25
N GLU A 347 -11.42 2.34 -9.01
CA GLU A 347 -12.86 2.55 -9.23
C GLU A 347 -13.57 1.20 -9.19
N SER A 348 -14.76 1.19 -8.61
CA SER A 348 -15.57 -0.02 -8.47
C SER A 348 -16.62 -0.11 -9.58
N PHE A 349 -16.79 -1.28 -10.18
CA PHE A 349 -17.72 -1.50 -11.28
C PHE A 349 -18.68 -2.65 -10.98
N ARG A 350 -19.97 -2.40 -11.10
CA ARG A 350 -21.01 -3.41 -10.86
C ARG A 350 -21.42 -4.11 -12.15
N ALA A 351 -21.24 -5.42 -12.21
CA ALA A 351 -21.74 -6.23 -13.31
C ALA A 351 -21.99 -7.67 -12.91
N ASP A 352 -22.91 -8.33 -13.61
CA ASP A 352 -22.95 -9.79 -13.65
C ASP A 352 -22.12 -10.30 -14.85
N VAL A 353 -20.96 -10.92 -14.56
CA VAL A 353 -20.10 -11.49 -15.61
C VAL A 353 -20.74 -12.66 -16.35
N GLY A 354 -21.77 -13.29 -15.77
CA GLY A 354 -22.59 -14.29 -16.43
C GLY A 354 -23.54 -13.71 -17.49
N ASN A 355 -23.70 -12.39 -17.54
CA ASN A 355 -24.53 -11.69 -18.52
C ASN A 355 -23.64 -10.89 -19.50
N LEU A 356 -23.72 -11.23 -20.78
CA LEU A 356 -22.84 -10.64 -21.80
C LEU A 356 -23.09 -9.14 -22.02
N MET A 357 -24.32 -8.65 -21.82
CA MET A 357 -24.61 -7.21 -21.94
C MET A 357 -24.01 -6.43 -20.78
N ASP A 358 -24.12 -6.97 -19.56
CA ASP A 358 -23.48 -6.40 -18.38
C ASP A 358 -21.96 -6.40 -18.51
N LEU A 359 -21.38 -7.49 -19.02
CA LEU A 359 -19.96 -7.58 -19.26
C LEU A 359 -19.50 -6.55 -20.30
N LYS A 360 -20.24 -6.35 -21.40
CA LYS A 360 -19.93 -5.29 -22.38
C LYS A 360 -20.01 -3.89 -21.75
N ARG A 361 -21.02 -3.64 -20.91
CA ARG A 361 -21.16 -2.38 -20.18
C ARG A 361 -19.98 -2.15 -19.24
N LEU A 362 -19.61 -3.14 -18.44
CA LEU A 362 -18.45 -3.11 -17.55
C LEU A 362 -17.18 -2.63 -18.29
N TYR A 363 -16.87 -3.29 -19.40
CA TYR A 363 -15.67 -2.95 -20.17
C TYR A 363 -15.75 -1.56 -20.82
N HIS A 364 -16.96 -1.11 -21.22
CA HIS A 364 -17.15 0.25 -21.72
C HIS A 364 -16.91 1.31 -20.63
N GLU A 365 -17.43 1.10 -19.42
CA GLU A 365 -17.19 1.98 -18.28
C GLU A 365 -15.70 2.02 -17.88
N ILE A 366 -15.00 0.88 -17.98
CA ILE A 366 -13.54 0.82 -17.76
C ILE A 366 -12.81 1.65 -18.81
N ASP A 367 -13.20 1.57 -20.09
CA ASP A 367 -12.60 2.38 -21.16
C ASP A 367 -12.78 3.88 -20.88
N GLU A 368 -13.96 4.31 -20.44
CA GLU A 368 -14.23 5.72 -20.11
C GLU A 368 -13.38 6.24 -18.94
N LYS A 369 -13.10 5.38 -17.95
CA LYS A 369 -12.37 5.76 -16.73
C LYS A 369 -10.85 5.67 -16.87
N TYR A 370 -10.38 4.63 -17.55
CA TYR A 370 -8.96 4.30 -17.58
C TYR A 370 -8.34 4.44 -18.97
N GLY A 371 -9.12 4.24 -20.03
CA GLY A 371 -8.65 4.32 -21.42
C GLY A 371 -7.72 3.19 -21.85
N ARG A 372 -7.35 2.25 -20.97
CA ARG A 372 -6.42 1.15 -21.24
C ARG A 372 -6.64 -0.05 -20.32
N ILE A 373 -6.18 -1.23 -20.73
CA ILE A 373 -6.15 -2.46 -19.92
C ILE A 373 -4.84 -3.20 -20.17
N ASP A 374 -4.00 -3.32 -19.15
CA ASP A 374 -2.71 -4.00 -19.22
C ASP A 374 -2.79 -5.42 -18.65
N VAL A 375 -3.61 -5.61 -17.61
CA VAL A 375 -3.82 -6.90 -16.96
C VAL A 375 -5.30 -7.19 -16.76
N LEU A 376 -5.73 -8.40 -17.11
CA LEU A 376 -7.03 -8.94 -16.70
C LEU A 376 -6.81 -10.12 -15.76
N VAL A 377 -7.44 -10.09 -14.59
CA VAL A 377 -7.55 -11.22 -13.67
C VAL A 377 -9.01 -11.68 -13.62
N ASN A 378 -9.30 -12.79 -14.31
CA ASN A 378 -10.60 -13.45 -14.25
C ASN A 378 -10.68 -14.29 -12.96
N ASN A 379 -11.10 -13.65 -11.85
CA ASN A 379 -11.23 -14.28 -10.53
C ASN A 379 -12.68 -14.57 -10.12
N ALA A 380 -13.66 -13.85 -10.65
CA ALA A 380 -15.07 -14.08 -10.32
C ALA A 380 -15.47 -15.55 -10.58
N GLY A 381 -16.12 -16.17 -9.60
CA GLY A 381 -16.57 -17.55 -9.70
C GLY A 381 -17.46 -17.99 -8.54
N ASN A 382 -18.17 -19.10 -8.74
CA ASN A 382 -19.07 -19.72 -7.81
C ASN A 382 -18.62 -21.16 -7.54
N SER A 383 -18.27 -21.46 -6.28
CA SER A 383 -17.80 -22.79 -5.85
C SER A 383 -18.90 -23.62 -5.16
N SER A 384 -20.16 -23.47 -5.57
CA SER A 384 -21.27 -24.23 -4.98
C SER A 384 -21.09 -25.73 -5.18
N GLU A 385 -21.39 -26.53 -4.15
CA GLU A 385 -21.31 -27.98 -4.19
C GLU A 385 -22.72 -28.59 -4.26
N VAL A 386 -22.96 -29.49 -5.20
CA VAL A 386 -24.25 -30.14 -5.40
C VAL A 386 -24.07 -31.63 -5.71
N MET A 387 -24.83 -32.50 -5.03
CA MET A 387 -24.87 -33.92 -5.35
C MET A 387 -25.36 -34.11 -6.79
N PHE A 388 -24.70 -34.99 -7.56
CA PHE A 388 -24.98 -35.18 -8.98
C PHE A 388 -26.47 -35.37 -9.30
N LEU A 389 -27.16 -36.21 -8.53
CA LEU A 389 -28.59 -36.52 -8.75
C LEU A 389 -29.54 -35.35 -8.42
N ASN A 390 -29.04 -34.31 -7.73
CA ASN A 390 -29.81 -33.12 -7.34
C ASN A 390 -29.44 -31.89 -8.18
N ALA A 391 -28.48 -32.00 -9.10
CA ALA A 391 -28.10 -30.91 -9.97
C ALA A 391 -29.25 -30.57 -10.92
N THR A 392 -29.71 -29.31 -10.90
CA THR A 392 -30.72 -28.82 -11.84
C THR A 392 -30.06 -28.05 -12.99
N GLU A 393 -30.82 -27.82 -14.07
CA GLU A 393 -30.38 -27.01 -15.20
C GLU A 393 -30.04 -25.58 -14.76
N GLU A 394 -30.84 -24.99 -13.86
CA GLU A 394 -30.60 -23.63 -13.36
C GLU A 394 -29.29 -23.54 -12.56
N MET A 395 -28.95 -24.57 -11.79
CA MET A 395 -27.67 -24.64 -11.07
C MET A 395 -26.49 -24.78 -12.03
N PHE A 396 -26.65 -25.58 -13.09
CA PHE A 396 -25.65 -25.76 -14.14
C PHE A 396 -25.41 -24.45 -14.88
N ASP A 397 -26.49 -23.81 -15.35
CA ASP A 397 -26.45 -22.56 -16.10
C ASP A 397 -25.88 -21.42 -15.28
N ALA A 398 -26.31 -21.26 -14.02
CA ALA A 398 -25.79 -20.20 -13.15
C ALA A 398 -24.28 -20.31 -12.92
N MET A 399 -23.78 -21.53 -12.67
CA MET A 399 -22.36 -21.76 -12.43
C MET A 399 -21.53 -21.60 -13.71
N THR A 400 -21.94 -22.25 -14.80
CA THR A 400 -21.20 -22.18 -16.07
C THR A 400 -21.29 -20.79 -16.71
N ALA A 401 -22.36 -20.03 -16.48
CA ALA A 401 -22.45 -18.64 -16.92
C ALA A 401 -21.34 -17.80 -16.30
N THR A 402 -21.07 -17.96 -15.01
CA THR A 402 -20.04 -17.18 -14.30
C THR A 402 -18.63 -17.75 -14.55
N ASP A 403 -18.43 -19.02 -14.24
CA ASP A 403 -17.11 -19.64 -14.13
C ASP A 403 -16.49 -20.01 -15.48
N TRP A 404 -17.29 -20.06 -16.55
CA TRP A 404 -16.82 -20.42 -17.88
C TRP A 404 -17.15 -19.35 -18.92
N LYS A 405 -18.44 -19.10 -19.18
CA LYS A 405 -18.87 -18.12 -20.19
C LYS A 405 -18.35 -16.71 -19.86
N GLY A 406 -18.44 -16.30 -18.61
CA GLY A 406 -17.91 -15.02 -18.14
C GLY A 406 -16.41 -14.88 -18.37
N VAL A 407 -15.63 -15.90 -18.00
CA VAL A 407 -14.17 -15.94 -18.24
C VAL A 407 -13.86 -15.81 -19.72
N TYR A 408 -14.52 -16.60 -20.57
CA TYR A 408 -14.31 -16.60 -22.02
C TYR A 408 -14.51 -15.21 -22.64
N PHE A 409 -15.67 -14.59 -22.40
CA PHE A 409 -15.98 -13.31 -23.01
C PHE A 409 -15.24 -12.14 -22.36
N SER A 410 -14.89 -12.25 -21.08
CA SER A 410 -14.05 -11.26 -20.39
C SER A 410 -12.65 -11.25 -21.00
N THR A 411 -12.03 -12.42 -21.17
CA THR A 411 -10.77 -12.58 -21.91
C THR A 411 -10.85 -12.02 -23.31
N GLN A 412 -11.93 -12.31 -24.05
CA GLN A 412 -12.11 -11.79 -25.41
C GLN A 412 -12.20 -10.25 -25.44
N LEU A 413 -12.95 -9.64 -24.51
CA LEU A 413 -13.16 -8.19 -24.47
C LEU A 413 -11.90 -7.43 -24.06
N ALA A 414 -11.13 -7.96 -23.10
CA ALA A 414 -9.84 -7.39 -22.72
C ALA A 414 -8.79 -7.55 -23.84
N ALA A 415 -8.68 -8.74 -24.43
CA ALA A 415 -7.71 -9.00 -25.50
C ALA A 415 -7.95 -8.10 -26.72
N LYS A 416 -9.22 -7.87 -27.11
CA LYS A 416 -9.54 -6.94 -28.20
C LYS A 416 -9.01 -5.52 -27.93
N ARG A 417 -9.20 -5.01 -26.71
CA ARG A 417 -8.69 -3.70 -26.30
C ARG A 417 -7.17 -3.65 -26.30
N MET A 418 -6.53 -4.67 -25.72
CA MET A 418 -5.07 -4.79 -25.74
C MET A 418 -4.52 -4.75 -27.17
N ILE A 419 -5.14 -5.48 -28.11
CA ILE A 419 -4.74 -5.49 -29.53
C ILE A 419 -4.98 -4.13 -30.18
N GLU A 420 -6.17 -3.55 -30.00
CA GLU A 420 -6.55 -2.25 -30.58
C GLU A 420 -5.64 -1.11 -30.08
N GLN A 421 -5.12 -1.23 -28.86
CA GLN A 421 -4.25 -0.26 -28.21
C GLN A 421 -2.75 -0.57 -28.36
N GLY A 422 -2.39 -1.71 -28.98
CA GLY A 422 -0.99 -2.14 -29.11
C GLY A 422 -0.32 -2.52 -27.78
N ILE A 423 -1.10 -2.91 -26.77
CA ILE A 423 -0.61 -3.27 -25.43
C ILE A 423 -0.20 -4.75 -25.41
N HIS A 424 1.06 -4.99 -25.00
CA HIS A 424 1.56 -6.34 -24.70
C HIS A 424 1.07 -6.76 -23.31
N GLY A 425 -0.21 -7.13 -23.22
CA GLY A 425 -0.91 -7.35 -21.95
C GLY A 425 -0.78 -8.76 -21.37
N VAL A 426 -1.39 -8.95 -20.20
CA VAL A 426 -1.43 -10.25 -19.52
C VAL A 426 -2.84 -10.60 -19.06
N ILE A 427 -3.27 -11.84 -19.31
CA ILE A 427 -4.56 -12.35 -18.87
C ILE A 427 -4.32 -13.55 -17.95
N ILE A 428 -4.81 -13.45 -16.72
CA ILE A 428 -4.72 -14.50 -15.71
C ILE A 428 -6.12 -15.06 -15.42
N ASN A 429 -6.30 -16.35 -15.63
CA ASN A 429 -7.56 -17.04 -15.38
C ASN A 429 -7.47 -17.86 -14.10
N LEU A 430 -8.38 -17.62 -13.15
CA LEU A 430 -8.46 -18.43 -11.93
C LEU A 430 -9.21 -19.73 -12.24
N THR A 431 -8.46 -20.83 -12.14
CA THR A 431 -8.99 -22.18 -12.19
C THR A 431 -9.06 -22.76 -10.75
N SER A 432 -8.82 -24.05 -10.56
CA SER A 432 -8.82 -24.72 -9.25
C SER A 432 -7.93 -25.97 -9.28
N ASN A 433 -7.42 -26.38 -8.13
CA ASN A 433 -6.80 -27.70 -7.97
C ASN A 433 -7.76 -28.88 -8.29
N GLN A 434 -9.08 -28.63 -8.33
CA GLN A 434 -10.10 -29.57 -8.83
C GLN A 434 -10.03 -29.84 -10.33
N THR A 435 -9.13 -29.19 -11.07
CA THR A 435 -8.77 -29.61 -12.43
C THR A 435 -7.95 -30.89 -12.48
N ALA A 436 -7.26 -31.22 -11.38
CA ALA A 436 -6.43 -32.41 -11.27
C ALA A 436 -7.03 -33.43 -10.29
N GLY A 437 -7.47 -32.99 -9.10
CA GLY A 437 -8.11 -33.88 -8.12
C GLY A 437 -9.62 -34.03 -8.35
N CYS A 438 -10.21 -35.04 -7.72
CA CYS A 438 -11.65 -35.32 -7.79
C CYS A 438 -12.31 -35.15 -6.43
N TRP A 439 -13.41 -34.42 -6.38
CA TRP A 439 -14.22 -34.24 -5.18
C TRP A 439 -15.68 -34.63 -5.44
N PRO A 440 -16.35 -35.28 -4.48
CA PRO A 440 -17.80 -35.46 -4.57
C PRO A 440 -18.48 -34.09 -4.60
N ARG A 441 -19.67 -34.03 -5.20
CA ARG A 441 -20.49 -32.81 -5.34
C ARG A 441 -19.93 -31.71 -6.25
N ALA A 442 -18.80 -31.96 -6.93
CA ALA A 442 -18.15 -30.99 -7.81
C ALA A 442 -18.42 -31.25 -9.30
N THR A 443 -19.48 -31.98 -9.65
CA THR A 443 -19.72 -32.44 -11.03
C THR A 443 -20.04 -31.34 -12.04
N ILE A 444 -20.27 -30.10 -11.59
CA ILE A 444 -20.40 -28.92 -12.46
C ILE A 444 -19.15 -28.03 -12.32
N TYR A 445 -18.74 -27.75 -11.07
CA TYR A 445 -17.63 -26.85 -10.76
C TYR A 445 -16.28 -27.33 -11.32
N ALA A 446 -15.87 -28.57 -11.01
CA ALA A 446 -14.57 -29.09 -11.40
C ALA A 446 -14.43 -29.16 -12.94
N PRO A 447 -15.42 -29.67 -13.71
CA PRO A 447 -15.39 -29.59 -15.17
C PRO A 447 -15.34 -28.16 -15.72
N SER A 448 -16.06 -27.20 -15.11
CA SER A 448 -16.00 -25.79 -15.52
C SER A 448 -14.60 -25.22 -15.34
N LYS A 449 -13.93 -25.51 -14.22
CA LYS A 449 -12.55 -25.08 -13.98
C LYS A 449 -11.55 -25.78 -14.90
N ALA A 450 -11.79 -27.04 -15.26
CA ALA A 450 -10.97 -27.76 -16.24
C ALA A 450 -11.13 -27.16 -17.64
N ALA A 451 -12.34 -26.72 -18.00
CA ALA A 451 -12.58 -25.98 -19.23
C ALA A 451 -11.77 -24.66 -19.24
N VAL A 452 -11.78 -23.89 -18.15
CA VAL A 452 -10.96 -22.65 -17.99
C VAL A 452 -9.47 -22.93 -18.18
N ARG A 453 -8.95 -24.00 -17.59
CA ARG A 453 -7.56 -24.42 -17.79
C ARG A 453 -7.28 -24.69 -19.27
N LYS A 454 -8.12 -25.51 -19.93
CA LYS A 454 -7.90 -25.86 -21.34
C LYS A 454 -8.06 -24.66 -22.27
N PHE A 455 -8.99 -23.76 -21.98
CA PHE A 455 -9.14 -22.50 -22.68
C PHE A 455 -7.89 -21.64 -22.60
N THR A 456 -7.30 -21.52 -21.42
CA THR A 456 -6.06 -20.75 -21.20
C THR A 456 -4.95 -21.24 -22.13
N GLU A 457 -4.77 -22.55 -22.26
CA GLU A 457 -3.82 -23.16 -23.21
C GLU A 457 -4.14 -22.75 -24.66
N ASN A 458 -5.38 -22.95 -25.09
CA ASN A 458 -5.77 -22.68 -26.49
C ASN A 458 -5.69 -21.19 -26.85
N VAL A 459 -6.23 -20.30 -26.01
CA VAL A 459 -6.25 -18.86 -26.29
C VAL A 459 -4.84 -18.26 -26.21
N SER A 460 -3.92 -18.85 -25.43
CA SER A 460 -2.52 -18.42 -25.42
C SER A 460 -1.85 -18.58 -26.80
N MET A 461 -2.21 -19.62 -27.56
CA MET A 461 -1.69 -19.83 -28.91
C MET A 461 -2.19 -18.76 -29.89
N GLU A 462 -3.42 -18.27 -29.69
CA GLU A 462 -4.02 -17.23 -30.55
C GLU A 462 -3.58 -15.81 -30.18
N LEU A 463 -3.18 -15.59 -28.92
CA LEU A 463 -2.85 -14.25 -28.42
C LEU A 463 -1.34 -13.96 -28.35
N ALA A 464 -0.50 -15.00 -28.36
CA ALA A 464 0.95 -14.84 -28.22
C ALA A 464 1.59 -13.95 -29.29
N HIS A 465 1.14 -14.01 -30.56
CA HIS A 465 1.71 -13.17 -31.63
C HIS A 465 1.33 -11.70 -31.53
N TYR A 466 0.35 -11.35 -30.68
CA TYR A 466 0.04 -9.96 -30.31
C TYR A 466 0.83 -9.48 -29.08
N GLY A 467 1.76 -10.28 -28.56
CA GLY A 467 2.49 -9.96 -27.34
C GLY A 467 1.66 -10.11 -26.06
N ILE A 468 0.48 -10.73 -26.15
CA ILE A 468 -0.40 -10.96 -25.00
C ILE A 468 -0.14 -12.35 -24.41
N ARG A 469 0.20 -12.39 -23.12
CA ARG A 469 0.38 -13.66 -22.40
C ARG A 469 -0.91 -14.07 -21.72
N VAL A 470 -1.21 -15.37 -21.73
CA VAL A 470 -2.35 -15.92 -21.01
C VAL A 470 -1.88 -17.07 -20.13
N ALA A 471 -2.18 -17.01 -18.83
CA ALA A 471 -1.82 -18.05 -17.88
C ALA A 471 -2.97 -18.31 -16.90
N ALA A 472 -2.89 -19.41 -16.16
CA ALA A 472 -3.87 -19.75 -15.15
C ALA A 472 -3.23 -19.93 -13.77
N VAL A 473 -4.00 -19.67 -12.73
CA VAL A 473 -3.66 -20.01 -11.34
C VAL A 473 -4.69 -21.02 -10.85
N ALA A 474 -4.23 -22.11 -10.26
CA ALA A 474 -5.04 -23.17 -9.65
C ALA A 474 -4.86 -23.14 -8.12
N PRO A 475 -5.65 -22.32 -7.39
CA PRO A 475 -5.63 -22.35 -5.94
C PRO A 475 -6.18 -23.68 -5.42
N GLY A 476 -5.63 -24.12 -4.29
CA GLY A 476 -6.26 -25.10 -3.43
C GLY A 476 -7.04 -24.44 -2.29
N TYR A 477 -7.02 -25.10 -1.14
CA TYR A 477 -7.71 -24.63 0.06
C TYR A 477 -7.15 -23.29 0.52
N THR A 478 -7.97 -22.25 0.38
CA THR A 478 -7.62 -20.88 0.70
C THR A 478 -8.56 -20.35 1.77
N ASP A 479 -8.00 -19.74 2.80
CA ASP A 479 -8.78 -19.04 3.81
C ASP A 479 -9.22 -17.68 3.25
N VAL A 480 -10.53 -17.55 3.02
CA VAL A 480 -11.16 -16.34 2.49
C VAL A 480 -12.00 -15.62 3.55
N GLY A 481 -11.78 -15.95 4.84
CA GLY A 481 -12.49 -15.36 5.97
C GLY A 481 -13.78 -16.10 6.31
N TRP A 482 -13.72 -17.42 6.46
CA TRP A 482 -14.86 -18.20 6.95
C TRP A 482 -15.07 -17.98 8.46
N GLU A 483 -16.26 -18.31 8.96
CA GLU A 483 -16.54 -18.16 10.39
C GLU A 483 -15.62 -19.07 11.25
N PRO A 484 -15.17 -18.61 12.43
CA PRO A 484 -14.43 -19.45 13.36
C PRO A 484 -15.20 -20.75 13.67
N GLY A 485 -14.55 -21.90 13.47
CA GLY A 485 -15.14 -23.22 13.68
C GLY A 485 -15.90 -23.79 12.47
N ASP A 486 -15.86 -23.13 11.31
CA ASP A 486 -16.39 -23.71 10.08
C ASP A 486 -15.73 -25.07 9.77
N HIS A 487 -16.56 -26.08 9.54
CA HIS A 487 -16.14 -27.45 9.26
C HIS A 487 -15.13 -27.57 8.10
N ARG A 488 -15.09 -26.61 7.17
CA ARG A 488 -14.12 -26.60 6.07
C ARG A 488 -12.69 -26.54 6.58
N TYR A 489 -12.42 -25.86 7.70
CA TYR A 489 -11.08 -25.81 8.29
C TYR A 489 -10.55 -27.18 8.74
N GLU A 490 -11.42 -28.17 8.96
CA GLU A 490 -11.01 -29.54 9.26
C GLU A 490 -10.21 -30.19 8.12
N ALA A 491 -10.40 -29.74 6.88
CA ALA A 491 -9.62 -30.21 5.74
C ALA A 491 -8.13 -29.91 5.88
N ALA A 492 -7.75 -28.87 6.64
CA ALA A 492 -6.35 -28.48 6.84
C ALA A 492 -5.50 -29.64 7.37
N LYS A 493 -6.06 -30.47 8.27
CA LYS A 493 -5.37 -31.64 8.86
C LYS A 493 -4.94 -32.66 7.81
N ARG A 494 -5.60 -32.71 6.66
CA ARG A 494 -5.34 -33.65 5.56
C ARG A 494 -4.32 -33.10 4.55
N LEU A 495 -4.09 -31.79 4.54
CA LEU A 495 -3.11 -31.17 3.64
C LEU A 495 -1.68 -31.50 4.06
N PRO A 496 -0.73 -31.64 3.11
CA PRO A 496 0.69 -31.77 3.44
C PRO A 496 1.21 -30.61 4.29
N LEU A 497 0.87 -29.36 3.94
CA LEU A 497 1.29 -28.16 4.70
C LEU A 497 0.46 -27.88 5.96
N LYS A 498 -0.54 -28.72 6.28
CA LYS A 498 -1.37 -28.65 7.50
C LYS A 498 -2.11 -27.33 7.77
N ARG A 499 -2.24 -26.46 6.76
CA ARG A 499 -2.96 -25.19 6.84
C ARG A 499 -3.55 -24.81 5.49
N PHE A 500 -4.48 -23.87 5.51
CA PHE A 500 -4.96 -23.22 4.30
C PHE A 500 -3.95 -22.16 3.85
N ALA A 501 -3.93 -21.89 2.55
CA ALA A 501 -3.25 -20.71 2.02
C ALA A 501 -4.00 -19.46 2.44
N THR A 502 -3.26 -18.38 2.69
CA THR A 502 -3.85 -17.04 2.81
C THR A 502 -4.20 -16.50 1.42
N THR A 503 -5.12 -15.54 1.35
CA THR A 503 -5.41 -14.83 0.08
C THR A 503 -4.18 -14.12 -0.49
N ARG A 504 -3.26 -13.65 0.37
CA ARG A 504 -2.00 -12.98 -0.04
C ARG A 504 -1.09 -13.95 -0.78
N GLU A 505 -0.93 -15.17 -0.28
CA GLU A 505 -0.12 -16.21 -0.93
C GLU A 505 -0.63 -16.54 -2.35
N ILE A 506 -1.95 -16.54 -2.56
CA ILE A 506 -2.51 -16.70 -3.91
C ILE A 506 -2.28 -15.45 -4.77
N ALA A 507 -2.51 -14.26 -4.22
CA ALA A 507 -2.33 -13.00 -4.93
C ALA A 507 -0.90 -12.78 -5.42
N GLU A 508 0.12 -13.12 -4.61
CA GLU A 508 1.54 -13.02 -5.03
C GLU A 508 1.84 -13.92 -6.23
N GLY A 509 1.25 -15.12 -6.29
CA GLY A 509 1.36 -16.01 -7.45
C GLY A 509 0.69 -15.44 -8.71
N ILE A 510 -0.48 -14.80 -8.56
CA ILE A 510 -1.16 -14.09 -9.65
C ILE A 510 -0.29 -12.94 -10.15
N PHE A 511 0.22 -12.10 -9.24
CA PHE A 511 1.04 -10.95 -9.61
C PHE A 511 2.36 -11.38 -10.27
N TRP A 512 3.02 -12.42 -9.76
CA TRP A 512 4.25 -12.94 -10.38
C TRP A 512 4.01 -13.31 -11.84
N LEU A 513 2.92 -14.04 -12.16
CA LEU A 513 2.55 -14.37 -13.54
C LEU A 513 2.25 -13.13 -14.40
N ALA A 514 1.68 -12.08 -13.81
CA ALA A 514 1.44 -10.80 -14.47
C ALA A 514 2.71 -9.98 -14.69
N SER A 515 3.72 -10.14 -13.84
CA SER A 515 4.95 -9.36 -13.85
C SER A 515 5.92 -9.74 -14.98
N PRO A 516 6.91 -8.88 -15.30
CA PRO A 516 8.00 -9.21 -16.22
C PRO A 516 8.84 -10.42 -15.80
N ALA A 517 8.85 -10.78 -14.52
CA ALA A 517 9.59 -11.96 -14.04
C ALA A 517 9.06 -13.28 -14.64
N ALA A 518 7.80 -13.29 -15.12
CA ALA A 518 7.17 -14.40 -15.81
C ALA A 518 7.03 -14.16 -17.33
N ALA A 519 7.87 -13.31 -17.93
CA ALA A 519 7.74 -12.90 -19.34
C ALA A 519 7.76 -14.07 -20.35
N TYR A 520 8.30 -15.23 -19.98
CA TYR A 520 8.32 -16.43 -20.82
C TYR A 520 7.24 -17.46 -20.47
N VAL A 521 6.33 -17.14 -19.55
CA VAL A 521 5.24 -18.02 -19.12
C VAL A 521 3.95 -17.63 -19.85
N THR A 522 3.47 -18.54 -20.69
CA THR A 522 2.16 -18.47 -21.36
C THR A 522 1.60 -19.89 -21.54
N GLY A 523 0.28 -20.03 -21.60
CA GLY A 523 -0.43 -21.31 -21.70
C GLY A 523 -0.29 -22.24 -20.48
N SER A 524 0.38 -21.78 -19.41
CA SER A 524 0.72 -22.59 -18.25
C SER A 524 -0.23 -22.34 -17.08
N THR A 525 -0.35 -23.33 -16.19
CA THR A 525 -1.11 -23.22 -14.94
C THR A 525 -0.19 -23.32 -13.73
N LEU A 526 -0.16 -22.28 -12.90
CA LEU A 526 0.53 -22.30 -11.61
C LEU A 526 -0.41 -22.87 -10.54
N THR A 527 -0.05 -24.02 -9.96
CA THR A 527 -0.83 -24.64 -8.87
C THR A 527 -0.31 -24.17 -7.52
N ILE A 528 -1.21 -23.65 -6.67
CA ILE A 528 -0.91 -23.16 -5.33
C ILE A 528 -1.90 -23.80 -4.35
N ASP A 529 -1.65 -25.07 -4.01
CA ASP A 529 -2.62 -25.92 -3.29
C ASP A 529 -2.09 -26.54 -1.99
N GLY A 530 -0.90 -26.13 -1.54
CA GLY A 530 -0.26 -26.70 -0.35
C GLY A 530 0.03 -28.20 -0.46
N GLY A 531 0.13 -28.71 -1.69
CA GLY A 531 0.33 -30.11 -1.99
C GLY A 531 -0.96 -30.94 -1.95
N ALA A 532 -2.15 -30.33 -1.90
CA ALA A 532 -3.42 -31.05 -1.80
C ALA A 532 -3.63 -32.14 -2.86
N THR A 533 -3.08 -31.95 -4.06
CA THR A 533 -3.20 -32.89 -5.19
C THR A 533 -2.06 -33.90 -5.31
N LEU A 534 -1.02 -33.82 -4.45
CA LEU A 534 0.11 -34.75 -4.47
C LEU A 534 -0.18 -36.12 -3.83
N PRO A 535 -0.93 -36.22 -2.71
CA PRO A 535 -1.22 -37.51 -2.10
C PRO A 535 -2.06 -38.39 -3.04
N VAL A 536 -1.52 -39.56 -3.39
CA VAL A 536 -2.32 -40.68 -3.87
C VAL A 536 -2.81 -41.42 -2.63
N THR A 537 -3.89 -40.96 -2.00
CA THR A 537 -4.54 -41.75 -0.96
C THR A 537 -5.55 -42.66 -1.65
N ALA A 538 -5.12 -43.87 -2.03
CA ALA A 538 -6.07 -44.97 -2.01
C ALA A 538 -6.51 -45.08 -0.55
N ASP A 539 -7.79 -44.91 -0.26
CA ASP A 539 -8.30 -45.21 1.08
C ASP A 539 -7.78 -46.60 1.48
N PHE A 540 -7.29 -46.69 2.71
CA PHE A 540 -6.67 -47.81 3.44
C PHE A 540 -5.17 -47.64 3.75
N ASP A 541 -4.93 -47.41 5.04
CA ASP A 541 -3.71 -47.63 5.83
C ASP A 541 -2.52 -46.68 5.68
N PHE A 542 -2.51 -45.68 6.57
CA PHE A 542 -1.50 -45.68 7.64
C PHE A 542 -2.19 -45.34 8.97
N GLU A 543 -3.02 -46.26 9.47
CA GLU A 543 -2.94 -46.52 10.90
C GLU A 543 -1.51 -47.00 11.16
N THR A 544 -0.65 -46.07 11.56
CA THR A 544 0.49 -46.47 12.38
C THR A 544 -0.05 -46.68 13.78
N ASP A 545 -0.79 -47.77 13.92
CA ASP A 545 -0.86 -48.46 15.19
C ASP A 545 0.57 -49.00 15.43
N ASN A 546 1.38 -48.25 16.19
CA ASN A 546 2.42 -48.74 17.11
C ASN A 546 3.39 -47.64 17.59
N ARG A 547 3.28 -47.37 18.90
CA ARG A 547 4.30 -46.96 19.89
C ARG A 547 4.56 -45.47 20.14
#